data_AF-A0A1G2VSM1-F1
#
_entry.id   AF-A0A1G2VSM1-F1
#
_cell.length_a   1.000
_cell.length_b   1.000
_cell.length_c   1.000
_cell.angle_alpha   90.00
_cell.angle_beta   90.00
_cell.angle_gamma   90.00
#
_symmetry.space_group_name_H-M   'P 1'
#
loop_
_entity.id
_entity.type
_entity.pdbx_description
1 polymer ?
#
loop_
_entity_poly.entity_id
_entity_poly.type
_entity_poly.pdbx_seq_one_letter_code
_entity_poly.pdbx_strand_id
1 'polypeptide(L)'
;MDSKGAKQDPAPQPESLPELLGRLAKSSAAVVHNEIDLVFQQIREKGRAVRGGIVLVATGAVFGIAGTGSLCAASIIQLTTYMSPAIAALVTGVAVSFVGIVFAFIGYGQLKKSIRNP
;
A
#
# COMPACT_ATOMS: atom_id res chain seq x y z
N MET A 1 23.39 48.71 -69.76
CA MET A 1 24.26 47.52 -69.90
C MET A 1 24.96 47.29 -68.57
N ASP A 2 24.23 47.12 -67.47
CA ASP A 2 23.57 45.88 -67.05
C ASP A 2 24.57 44.78 -66.71
N SER A 3 24.81 44.59 -65.40
CA SER A 3 24.78 43.26 -64.78
C SER A 3 24.63 43.39 -63.26
N LYS A 4 23.38 43.27 -62.87
CA LYS A 4 22.84 42.96 -61.54
C LYS A 4 23.17 41.49 -61.25
N GLY A 5 23.70 41.16 -60.07
CA GLY A 5 24.09 39.78 -59.75
C GLY A 5 24.17 39.47 -58.26
N ALA A 6 23.00 39.44 -57.61
CA ALA A 6 22.65 38.62 -56.45
C ALA A 6 23.58 38.61 -55.22
N LYS A 7 23.35 39.56 -54.29
CA LYS A 7 23.51 39.27 -52.86
C LYS A 7 22.39 38.33 -52.45
N GLN A 8 22.69 37.06 -52.23
CA GLN A 8 21.76 36.12 -51.62
C GLN A 8 21.81 36.35 -50.10
N ASP A 9 20.82 37.07 -49.58
CA ASP A 9 20.44 36.99 -48.17
C ASP A 9 19.88 35.58 -47.90
N PRO A 10 20.46 34.80 -46.98
CA PRO A 10 19.83 33.58 -46.52
C PRO A 10 18.54 33.95 -45.78
N ALA A 11 17.41 33.47 -46.30
CA ALA A 11 16.10 33.65 -45.71
C ALA A 11 16.06 33.23 -44.23
N PRO A 12 15.21 33.85 -43.39
CA PRO A 12 14.99 33.42 -42.02
C PRO A 12 14.45 31.98 -42.02
N GLN A 13 15.29 31.03 -41.61
CA GLN A 13 14.88 29.64 -41.39
C GLN A 13 13.86 29.67 -40.24
N PRO A 14 12.64 29.13 -40.39
CA PRO A 14 11.67 29.09 -39.32
C PRO A 14 12.23 28.26 -38.17
N GLU A 15 12.38 28.85 -36.98
CA GLU A 15 12.80 28.12 -35.79
C GLU A 15 11.91 26.88 -35.62
N SER A 16 12.57 25.74 -35.68
CA SER A 16 11.96 24.43 -35.81
C SER A 16 11.14 24.10 -34.57
N LEU A 17 9.82 23.92 -34.73
CA LEU A 17 8.94 23.28 -33.73
C LEU A 17 9.55 22.02 -33.06
N PRO A 18 10.31 21.14 -33.75
CA PRO A 18 10.99 20.02 -33.08
C PRO A 18 12.06 20.43 -32.05
N GLU A 19 12.63 21.62 -32.15
CA GLU A 19 13.68 22.14 -31.26
C GLU A 19 13.08 22.72 -29.97
N LEU A 20 11.91 23.33 -30.07
CA LEU A 20 11.09 23.75 -28.93
C LEU A 20 10.52 22.54 -28.17
N LEU A 21 10.05 21.50 -28.88
CA LEU A 21 9.63 20.24 -28.27
C LEU A 21 10.80 19.50 -27.60
N GLY A 22 11.99 19.52 -28.20
CA GLY A 22 13.21 18.96 -27.60
C GLY A 22 13.61 19.67 -26.30
N ARG A 23 13.47 21.00 -26.23
CA ARG A 23 13.71 21.77 -24.98
C ARG A 23 12.63 21.55 -23.94
N LEU A 24 11.36 21.41 -24.34
CA LEU A 24 10.25 21.13 -23.43
C LEU A 24 10.33 19.70 -22.86
N ALA A 25 10.74 18.72 -23.66
CA ALA A 25 11.01 17.35 -23.20
C ALA A 25 12.19 17.30 -22.23
N LYS A 26 13.26 18.07 -22.50
CA LYS A 26 14.44 18.17 -21.62
C LYS A 26 14.12 18.86 -20.28
N SER A 27 13.25 19.87 -20.28
CA SER A 27 12.77 20.53 -19.05
C SER A 27 11.78 19.65 -18.27
N SER A 28 10.88 18.94 -18.96
CA SER A 28 9.91 18.05 -18.32
C SER A 28 10.59 16.82 -17.70
N ALA A 29 11.64 16.29 -18.34
CA ALA A 29 12.42 15.17 -17.80
C ALA A 29 13.13 15.53 -16.48
N ALA A 30 13.59 16.78 -16.32
CA ALA A 30 14.23 17.25 -15.09
C ALA A 30 13.22 17.40 -13.92
N VAL A 31 11.99 17.82 -14.22
CA VAL A 31 10.91 17.92 -13.22
C VAL A 31 10.44 16.54 -12.77
N VAL A 32 10.28 15.60 -13.70
CA VAL A 32 9.92 14.21 -13.41
C VAL A 32 10.99 13.52 -12.55
N HIS A 33 12.28 13.79 -12.79
CA HIS A 33 13.35 13.21 -11.98
C HIS A 33 13.29 13.66 -10.51
N ASN A 34 13.00 14.94 -10.27
CA ASN A 34 12.87 15.48 -8.92
C ASN A 34 11.63 14.93 -8.19
N GLU A 35 10.50 14.77 -8.87
CA GLU A 35 9.31 14.15 -8.26
C GLU A 35 9.54 12.68 -7.93
N ILE A 36 10.27 11.93 -8.77
CA ILE A 36 10.63 10.54 -8.51
C ILE A 36 11.51 10.41 -7.26
N ASP A 37 12.50 11.28 -7.10
CA ASP A 37 13.41 11.24 -5.94
C ASP A 37 12.65 11.57 -4.63
N LEU A 38 11.71 12.51 -4.69
CA LEU A 38 10.81 12.82 -3.57
C LEU A 38 9.90 11.63 -3.22
N VAL A 39 9.34 10.95 -4.22
CA VAL A 39 8.50 9.75 -4.01
C VAL A 39 9.30 8.64 -3.34
N PHE A 40 10.55 8.40 -3.78
CA PHE A 40 11.41 7.39 -3.15
C PHE A 40 11.77 7.74 -1.70
N GLN A 41 12.02 9.02 -1.40
CA GLN A 41 12.25 9.47 -0.03
C GLN A 41 11.02 9.26 0.85
N GLN A 42 9.84 9.63 0.35
CA GLN A 42 8.59 9.49 1.09
C GLN A 42 8.24 8.01 1.33
N ILE A 43 8.54 7.12 0.38
CA ILE A 43 8.40 5.66 0.56
C ILE A 43 9.35 5.13 1.64
N ARG A 44 10.63 5.58 1.67
CA ARG A 44 11.58 5.19 2.73
C ARG A 44 11.15 5.68 4.11
N GLU A 45 10.64 6.89 4.19
CA GLU A 45 10.19 7.50 5.45
C GLU A 45 8.93 6.81 5.98
N LYS A 46 7.93 6.58 5.13
CA LYS A 46 6.73 5.78 5.48
C LYS A 46 7.09 4.34 5.81
N GLY A 47 8.02 3.72 5.08
CA GLY A 47 8.50 2.36 5.36
C GLY A 47 9.22 2.22 6.69
N ARG A 48 9.98 3.25 7.11
CA ARG A 48 10.69 3.26 8.40
C ARG A 48 9.74 3.40 9.58
N ALA A 49 8.66 4.17 9.44
CA ALA A 49 7.60 4.28 10.44
C ALA A 49 6.85 2.94 10.63
N VAL A 50 6.62 2.20 9.55
CA VAL A 50 5.92 0.90 9.59
C VAL A 50 6.81 -0.22 10.18
N ARG A 51 8.13 -0.16 9.97
CA ARG A 51 9.08 -1.21 10.40
C ARG A 51 9.09 -1.46 11.92
N GLY A 52 8.96 -0.42 12.74
CA GLY A 52 8.94 -0.56 14.20
C GLY A 52 7.67 -1.26 14.72
N GLY A 53 6.53 -1.00 14.09
CA GLY A 53 5.25 -1.57 14.49
C GLY A 53 5.10 -3.05 14.15
N ILE A 54 5.67 -3.50 13.02
CA ILE A 54 5.49 -4.88 12.52
C ILE A 54 5.98 -5.92 13.55
N VAL A 55 7.14 -5.72 14.17
CA VAL A 55 7.71 -6.72 15.12
C VAL A 55 6.84 -6.87 16.37
N LEU A 56 6.33 -5.75 16.90
CA LEU A 56 5.47 -5.77 18.07
C LEU A 56 4.11 -6.41 17.75
N VAL A 57 3.53 -6.07 16.59
CA VAL A 57 2.28 -6.67 16.12
C VAL A 57 2.44 -8.17 15.88
N ALA A 58 3.54 -8.61 15.25
CA ALA A 58 3.80 -10.02 15.02
C ALA A 58 3.96 -10.80 16.33
N THR A 59 4.75 -10.26 17.27
CA THR A 59 4.91 -10.86 18.60
C THR A 59 3.58 -10.93 19.34
N GLY A 60 2.83 -9.83 19.35
CA GLY A 60 1.49 -9.77 19.94
C GLY A 60 0.52 -10.77 19.32
N ALA A 61 0.57 -10.97 18.00
CA ALA A 61 -0.24 -11.97 17.31
C ALA A 61 0.11 -13.40 17.76
N VAL A 62 1.40 -13.74 17.91
CA VAL A 62 1.82 -15.05 18.41
C VAL A 62 1.30 -15.31 19.83
N PHE A 63 1.49 -14.36 20.74
CA PHE A 63 0.97 -14.47 22.10
C PHE A 63 -0.57 -14.48 22.14
N GLY A 64 -1.22 -13.72 21.26
CA GLY A 64 -2.67 -13.70 21.11
C GLY A 64 -3.22 -15.06 20.65
N ILE A 65 -2.57 -15.70 19.67
CA ILE A 65 -2.94 -17.05 19.20
C ILE A 65 -2.76 -18.07 20.33
N ALA A 66 -1.60 -18.06 20.99
CA ALA A 66 -1.31 -18.98 22.09
C ALA A 66 -2.29 -18.81 23.27
N GLY A 67 -2.56 -17.57 23.67
CA GLY A 67 -3.53 -17.24 24.71
C GLY A 67 -4.94 -17.67 24.35
N THR A 68 -5.39 -17.39 23.12
CA THR A 68 -6.72 -17.80 22.64
C THR A 68 -6.85 -19.32 22.65
N GLY A 69 -5.82 -20.05 22.21
CA GLY A 69 -5.80 -21.52 22.28
C GLY A 69 -5.94 -22.06 23.71
N SER A 70 -5.25 -21.44 24.67
CA SER A 70 -5.37 -21.78 26.09
C SER A 70 -6.79 -21.51 26.63
N LEU A 71 -7.39 -20.37 26.29
CA LEU A 71 -8.77 -20.04 26.67
C LEU A 71 -9.78 -21.03 26.06
N CYS A 72 -9.59 -21.45 24.81
CA CYS A 72 -10.41 -22.50 24.18
C CYS A 72 -10.31 -23.80 24.97
N ALA A 73 -9.09 -24.25 25.29
CA ALA A 73 -8.89 -25.47 26.06
C ALA A 73 -9.55 -25.38 27.45
N ALA A 74 -9.38 -24.27 28.17
CA ALA A 74 -10.02 -24.04 29.46
C ALA A 74 -11.55 -24.05 29.36
N SER A 75 -12.11 -23.41 28.33
CA SER A 75 -13.56 -23.38 28.09
C SER A 75 -14.12 -24.78 27.81
N ILE A 76 -13.42 -25.58 27.01
CA ILE A 76 -13.78 -26.97 26.72
C ILE A 76 -13.78 -27.78 28.02
N ILE A 77 -12.70 -27.74 28.80
CA ILE A 77 -12.59 -28.47 30.07
C ILE A 77 -13.74 -28.08 31.01
N GLN A 78 -14.03 -26.79 31.14
CA GLN A 78 -15.12 -26.32 31.98
C GLN A 78 -16.49 -26.82 31.52
N LEU A 79 -16.76 -26.80 30.20
CA LEU A 79 -18.01 -27.29 29.63
C LEU A 79 -18.13 -28.82 29.70
N THR A 80 -17.02 -29.55 29.67
CA THR A 80 -17.04 -31.02 29.79
C THR A 80 -17.61 -31.51 31.13
N THR A 81 -17.69 -30.63 32.13
CA THR A 81 -18.35 -30.93 33.42
C THR A 81 -19.88 -31.07 33.26
N TYR A 82 -20.45 -30.44 32.23
CA TYR A 82 -21.90 -30.41 31.99
C TYR A 82 -22.33 -31.26 30.79
N MET A 83 -21.43 -31.57 29.85
CA MET A 83 -21.74 -32.27 28.60
C MET A 83 -20.57 -33.10 28.08
N SER A 84 -20.83 -33.97 27.08
CA SER A 84 -19.78 -34.75 26.41
C SER A 84 -18.69 -33.85 25.79
N PRO A 85 -17.40 -34.27 25.83
CA PRO A 85 -16.29 -33.50 25.27
C PRO A 85 -16.47 -33.07 23.82
N ALA A 86 -17.12 -33.90 23.00
CA ALA A 86 -17.36 -33.60 21.59
C ALA A 86 -18.29 -32.38 21.41
N ILE A 87 -19.34 -32.29 22.23
CA ILE A 87 -20.33 -31.20 22.16
C ILE A 87 -19.71 -29.92 22.73
N ALA A 88 -18.94 -30.02 23.82
CA ALA A 88 -18.22 -28.90 24.41
C ALA A 88 -17.24 -28.24 23.43
N ALA A 89 -16.49 -29.05 22.68
CA ALA A 89 -15.57 -28.58 21.66
C ALA A 89 -16.29 -27.87 20.51
N LEU A 90 -17.41 -28.42 20.03
CA LEU A 90 -18.22 -27.78 18.98
C LEU A 90 -18.79 -26.44 19.43
N VAL A 91 -19.38 -26.36 20.63
CA VAL A 91 -19.97 -25.12 21.15
C VAL A 91 -18.90 -24.05 21.32
N THR A 92 -17.76 -24.40 21.93
CA THR A 92 -16.63 -23.46 22.10
C THR A 92 -16.10 -23.01 20.74
N GLY A 93 -15.94 -23.94 19.79
CA GLY A 93 -15.48 -23.65 18.44
C GLY A 93 -16.41 -22.71 17.68
N VAL A 94 -17.73 -22.91 17.78
CA VAL A 94 -18.73 -22.02 17.17
C VAL A 94 -18.68 -20.64 17.82
N ALA A 95 -18.60 -20.56 19.15
CA ALA A 95 -18.52 -19.29 19.86
C ALA A 95 -17.28 -18.47 19.44
N VAL A 96 -16.10 -19.11 19.39
CA VAL A 96 -14.85 -18.44 18.99
C VAL A 96 -14.86 -18.08 17.51
N SER A 97 -15.39 -18.96 16.65
CA SER A 97 -15.55 -18.67 15.21
C SER A 97 -16.46 -17.47 14.97
N PHE A 98 -17.55 -17.35 15.73
CA PHE A 98 -18.46 -16.22 15.63
C PHE A 98 -17.75 -14.90 15.95
N VAL A 99 -16.97 -14.88 17.03
CA VAL A 99 -16.14 -13.73 17.38
C VAL A 99 -15.13 -13.43 16.27
N GLY A 100 -14.42 -14.43 15.77
CA GLY A 100 -13.45 -14.29 14.68
C GLY A 100 -14.07 -13.71 13.40
N ILE A 101 -15.28 -14.16 13.03
CA ILE A 101 -16.03 -13.63 11.90
C ILE A 101 -16.34 -12.15 12.10
N VAL A 102 -16.82 -11.74 13.27
CA VAL A 102 -17.09 -10.32 13.57
C VAL A 102 -15.84 -9.46 13.41
N PHE A 103 -14.70 -9.89 13.97
CA PHE A 103 -13.43 -9.18 13.80
C PHE A 103 -13.00 -9.13 12.33
N ALA A 104 -13.16 -10.21 11.58
CA ALA A 104 -12.84 -10.24 10.16
C ALA A 104 -13.72 -9.27 9.35
N PHE A 105 -15.02 -9.18 9.64
CA PHE A 105 -15.92 -8.23 9.00
C PHE A 105 -15.53 -6.78 9.28
N ILE A 106 -15.17 -6.46 10.53
CA ILE A 106 -14.68 -5.13 10.91
C ILE A 106 -13.40 -4.79 10.16
N GLY A 107 -12.43 -5.71 10.16
CA GLY A 107 -11.15 -5.55 9.44
C GLY A 107 -11.36 -5.35 7.94
N TYR A 108 -12.19 -6.17 7.31
CA TYR A 108 -12.54 -6.04 5.90
C TYR A 108 -13.22 -4.69 5.60
N GLY A 109 -14.10 -4.22 6.48
CA GLY A 109 -14.74 -2.91 6.37
C GLY A 109 -13.74 -1.75 6.39
N GLN A 110 -12.74 -1.82 7.28
CA GLN A 110 -11.68 -0.81 7.39
C GLN A 110 -10.77 -0.79 6.16
N LEU A 111 -10.36 -1.96 5.67
CA LEU A 111 -9.55 -2.08 4.44
C LEU A 111 -10.30 -1.54 3.23
N LYS A 112 -11.58 -1.93 3.08
CA LYS A 112 -12.43 -1.44 1.99
C LYS A 112 -12.63 0.08 2.05
N LYS A 113 -12.72 0.66 3.25
CA LYS A 113 -12.82 2.11 3.44
C LYS A 113 -11.53 2.82 3.06
N SER A 114 -10.37 2.28 3.45
CA SER A 114 -9.05 2.86 3.15
C SER A 114 -8.72 2.81 1.65
N ILE A 115 -9.15 1.77 0.93
CA ILE A 115 -8.92 1.66 -0.53
C ILE A 115 -9.84 2.60 -1.31
N ARG A 116 -11.06 2.85 -0.81
CA ARG A 116 -12.05 3.69 -1.49
C ARG A 116 -11.81 5.20 -1.31
N ASN A 117 -11.08 5.61 -0.28
CA ASN A 117 -10.83 7.02 0.02
C ASN A 117 -9.33 7.27 0.26
N PRO A 118 -8.50 7.19 -0.80
CA PRO A 118 -7.06 7.44 -0.71
C PRO A 118 -6.73 8.89 -0.32
#